data_AF-A0A8H3TPD0-F1
#
_entry.id   AF-A0A8H3TPD0-F1
#
_cell.length_a   1.000
_cell.length_b   1.000
_cell.length_c   1.000
_cell.angle_alpha   90.00
_cell.angle_beta   90.00
_cell.angle_gamma   90.00
#
_symmetry.space_group_name_H-M   'P 1'
#
loop_
_entity.id
_entity.type
_entity.pdbx_description
1 polymer ?
#
loop_
_entity_poly.entity_id
_entity_poly.type
_entity_poly.pdbx_seq_one_letter_code
_entity_poly.pdbx_strand_id
1 'polypeptide(L)'
;MAIVEDYVPDSDDEDTTEAEVLAQKPLAVHPVEQHESNSHATKGSSASELIDQLYVPEAFNDTLHTSQSTPSHIESCQRRIQSALSQLSTIWPRETREGNAGNTLGNPIPDIDVKVYIAVTRLRGINEGPDGTLITPEILKVVDEILQACPDSTKTSQALLLDLKTVFASKPHPDISVDSGRRLMRPVGGEAGRSDLFDDQVWKEQWGTWNTLRWCVEVMSTQDLIDQIPMILPPLLILLDDYKSSYRIRGLQILPAFLRIPPHVLHRTGIAQLLLRSIQHSISLHPAPPEPPLLEASLQRLIDLLHVLYPAGQGKEAEAAKQIEEAVEKGVINGWAYAKSGQEGVEALVSVARAVEMVCREVDLGVIRWMRTFIPSLLSPLMMPPIPYIIPVQLANLQALHTLLVTIEKTGRAARWRGEILDGVGRMVVVLHERGHVVPLTDVERPSQGDQREAAARDHDFRFVSKIDSADERQAELLSLSELCGRVFADLIRVAPSMTETEIPALLALDPNAFGFLRRYQV
;
A
#
# COMPACT_ATOMS: atom_id res chain seq x y z
N MET A 1 42.33 18.49 -17.03
CA MET A 1 41.95 18.43 -18.45
C MET A 1 40.46 18.19 -18.49
N ALA A 2 39.68 19.27 -18.56
CA ALA A 2 38.24 19.25 -18.61
C ALA A 2 37.84 19.63 -20.04
N ILE A 3 37.03 18.79 -20.68
CA ILE A 3 36.39 19.10 -21.96
C ILE A 3 34.98 19.57 -21.60
N VAL A 4 34.74 20.84 -21.89
CA VAL A 4 33.42 21.48 -21.88
C VAL A 4 32.92 21.35 -23.31
N GLU A 5 31.83 20.60 -23.52
CA GLU A 5 31.10 20.59 -24.79
C GLU A 5 29.91 21.54 -24.66
N ASP A 6 29.93 22.55 -25.53
CA ASP A 6 28.89 23.56 -25.70
C ASP A 6 27.64 22.97 -26.35
N TYR A 7 26.49 23.19 -25.71
CA TYR A 7 25.17 22.87 -26.27
C TYR A 7 24.58 24.14 -26.89
N VAL A 8 24.33 24.09 -28.19
CA VAL A 8 23.63 25.11 -28.98
C VAL A 8 22.20 24.63 -29.21
N PRO A 9 21.15 25.42 -28.89
CA PRO A 9 19.81 25.10 -29.31
C PRO A 9 19.51 25.77 -30.66
N ASP A 10 19.26 24.96 -31.68
CA ASP A 10 18.65 25.42 -32.93
C ASP A 10 17.16 25.68 -32.69
N SER A 11 16.78 26.93 -32.91
CA SER A 11 15.41 27.38 -33.14
C SER A 11 15.10 27.23 -34.62
N ASP A 12 14.06 26.47 -34.95
CA ASP A 12 13.30 26.71 -36.17
C ASP A 12 11.82 26.43 -35.90
N ASP A 13 11.06 27.52 -36.01
CA ASP A 13 9.61 27.56 -36.17
C ASP A 13 9.22 26.84 -37.47
N GLU A 14 8.15 26.06 -37.46
CA GLU A 14 7.24 26.05 -38.61
C GLU A 14 5.81 25.65 -38.21
N ASP A 15 4.90 26.54 -38.57
CA ASP A 15 3.45 26.46 -38.50
C ASP A 15 2.90 25.17 -39.12
N THR A 16 1.89 24.57 -38.49
CA THR A 16 0.72 24.06 -39.21
C THR A 16 -0.52 24.11 -38.33
N THR A 17 -1.35 25.10 -38.62
CA THR A 17 -2.78 25.14 -38.29
C THR A 17 -3.54 24.14 -39.14
N GLU A 18 -4.22 23.17 -38.53
CA GLU A 18 -5.42 22.57 -39.12
C GLU A 18 -6.46 22.31 -38.03
N ALA A 19 -7.48 23.16 -38.04
CA ALA A 19 -8.68 23.04 -37.24
C ALA A 19 -9.64 22.10 -37.97
N GLU A 20 -9.92 20.93 -37.38
CA GLU A 20 -10.97 20.05 -37.86
C GLU A 20 -12.21 20.12 -36.95
N VAL A 21 -13.31 20.49 -37.60
CA VAL A 21 -14.63 20.79 -37.07
C VAL A 21 -15.36 19.48 -36.77
N LEU A 22 -15.62 19.19 -35.49
CA LEU A 22 -16.57 18.15 -35.08
C LEU A 22 -17.86 18.79 -34.60
N ALA A 23 -18.84 18.77 -35.51
CA ALA A 23 -20.19 19.24 -35.34
C ALA A 23 -20.91 18.48 -34.20
N GLN A 24 -21.40 19.25 -33.22
CA GLN A 24 -22.34 18.80 -32.22
C GLN A 24 -23.68 18.45 -32.88
N LYS A 25 -24.11 17.19 -32.71
CA LYS A 25 -25.43 16.70 -33.10
C LYS A 25 -26.36 16.85 -31.88
N PRO A 26 -27.54 17.47 -32.00
CA PRO A 26 -28.42 17.69 -30.84
C PRO A 26 -29.09 16.38 -30.43
N LEU A 27 -29.00 16.04 -29.14
CA LEU A 27 -29.83 15.00 -28.53
C LEU A 27 -31.29 15.47 -28.51
N ALA A 28 -32.15 14.67 -29.13
CA ALA A 28 -33.60 14.81 -29.04
C ALA A 28 -34.07 14.51 -27.61
N VAL A 29 -34.75 15.49 -27.01
CA VAL A 29 -35.48 15.34 -25.75
C VAL A 29 -36.75 14.53 -26.04
N HIS A 30 -36.79 13.29 -25.56
CA HIS A 30 -38.04 12.52 -25.47
C HIS A 30 -38.81 12.88 -24.20
N PRO A 31 -40.15 12.82 -24.23
CA PRO A 31 -40.99 13.31 -23.14
C PRO A 31 -40.99 12.36 -21.95
N VAL A 32 -41.01 12.95 -20.76
CA VAL A 32 -41.21 12.30 -19.47
C VAL A 32 -42.64 11.73 -19.44
N GLU A 33 -42.77 10.42 -19.62
CA GLU A 33 -43.99 9.69 -19.28
C GLU A 33 -44.05 9.47 -17.77
N GLN A 34 -45.14 9.95 -17.17
CA GLN A 34 -45.48 9.76 -15.77
C GLN A 34 -45.84 8.30 -15.55
N HIS A 35 -45.03 7.57 -14.78
CA HIS A 35 -45.36 6.22 -14.37
C HIS A 35 -46.38 6.23 -13.23
N GLU A 36 -47.59 5.81 -13.58
CA GLU A 36 -48.65 5.42 -12.66
C GLU A 36 -48.17 4.26 -11.75
N SER A 37 -48.50 4.40 -10.46
CA SER A 37 -48.19 3.44 -9.41
C SER A 37 -49.07 2.18 -9.56
N ASN A 38 -48.52 1.12 -10.14
CA ASN A 38 -49.14 -0.20 -10.15
C ASN A 38 -48.50 -1.12 -9.11
N SER A 39 -49.28 -1.44 -8.06
CA SER A 39 -48.96 -2.46 -7.08
C SER A 39 -49.09 -3.86 -7.69
N HIS A 40 -48.01 -4.34 -8.32
CA HIS A 40 -47.89 -5.75 -8.70
C HIS A 40 -47.20 -6.54 -7.57
N ALA A 41 -47.86 -7.61 -7.14
CA ALA A 41 -47.28 -8.62 -6.26
C ALA A 41 -45.94 -9.11 -6.84
N THR A 42 -44.88 -9.01 -6.03
CA THR A 42 -43.49 -9.31 -6.37
C THR A 42 -43.34 -10.77 -6.80
N LYS A 43 -43.27 -11.04 -8.11
CA LYS A 43 -42.60 -12.25 -8.59
C LYS A 43 -41.15 -12.18 -8.10
N GLY A 44 -40.71 -13.16 -7.33
CA GLY A 44 -39.32 -13.22 -6.88
C GLY A 44 -38.38 -13.26 -8.09
N SER A 45 -37.36 -12.40 -8.10
CA SER A 45 -36.33 -12.40 -9.13
C SER A 45 -35.60 -13.74 -9.17
N SER A 46 -35.24 -14.19 -10.38
CA SER A 46 -34.45 -15.41 -10.53
C SER A 46 -33.02 -15.20 -10.01
N ALA A 47 -32.34 -16.28 -9.58
CA ALA A 47 -30.94 -16.19 -9.15
C ALA A 47 -30.02 -15.58 -10.23
N SER A 48 -30.29 -15.86 -11.51
CA SER A 48 -29.55 -15.26 -12.63
C SER A 48 -29.72 -13.74 -12.70
N GLU A 49 -30.94 -13.24 -12.56
CA GLU A 49 -31.21 -11.79 -12.54
C GLU A 49 -30.54 -11.09 -11.36
N LEU A 50 -30.46 -11.77 -10.21
CA LEU A 50 -29.77 -11.24 -9.03
C LEU A 50 -28.25 -11.21 -9.23
N ILE A 51 -27.67 -12.23 -9.87
CA ILE A 51 -26.25 -12.26 -10.23
C ILE A 51 -25.90 -11.11 -11.18
N ASP A 52 -26.73 -10.84 -12.20
CA ASP A 52 -26.52 -9.73 -13.13
C ASP A 52 -26.57 -8.36 -12.40
N GLN A 53 -27.35 -8.26 -11.32
CA GLN A 53 -27.39 -7.07 -10.47
C GLN A 53 -26.13 -6.88 -9.62
N LEU A 54 -25.35 -7.93 -9.38
CA LEU A 54 -24.06 -7.85 -8.66
C LEU A 54 -22.91 -7.41 -9.56
N TYR A 55 -23.10 -7.34 -10.88
CA TYR A 55 -22.07 -6.89 -11.81
C TYR A 55 -21.67 -5.43 -11.54
N VAL A 56 -20.39 -5.20 -11.32
CA VAL A 56 -19.81 -3.86 -11.15
C VAL A 56 -19.27 -3.39 -12.51
N PRO A 57 -19.75 -2.26 -13.05
CA PRO A 57 -19.24 -1.72 -14.30
C PRO A 57 -17.73 -1.44 -14.25
N GLU A 58 -17.05 -1.72 -15.35
CA GLU A 58 -15.59 -1.55 -15.49
C GLU A 58 -15.12 -0.11 -15.17
N ALA A 59 -15.97 0.89 -15.43
CA ALA A 59 -15.70 2.28 -15.09
C ALA A 59 -15.26 2.45 -13.62
N PHE A 60 -15.75 1.63 -12.69
CA PHE A 60 -15.40 1.70 -11.27
C PHE A 60 -14.02 1.09 -10.93
N ASN A 61 -13.40 0.32 -11.85
CA ASN A 61 -12.12 -0.33 -11.61
C ASN A 61 -10.95 0.66 -11.65
N ASP A 62 -11.01 1.64 -12.57
CA ASP A 62 -10.00 2.71 -12.73
C ASP A 62 -10.42 4.04 -12.09
N THR A 63 -11.72 4.31 -11.91
CA THR A 63 -12.21 5.58 -11.32
C THR A 63 -12.17 5.66 -9.80
N LEU A 64 -11.85 4.58 -9.07
CA LEU A 64 -11.58 4.69 -7.62
C LEU A 64 -10.36 5.58 -7.31
N HIS A 65 -9.51 5.86 -8.31
CA HIS A 65 -8.36 6.77 -8.17
C HIS A 65 -8.50 8.07 -8.95
N THR A 66 -9.54 8.23 -9.78
CA THR A 66 -9.76 9.44 -10.58
C THR A 66 -11.11 10.04 -10.22
N SER A 67 -11.13 11.33 -9.86
CA SER A 67 -12.24 12.08 -9.23
C SER A 67 -13.52 12.24 -10.08
N GLN A 68 -13.74 11.37 -11.07
CA GLN A 68 -14.72 11.54 -12.14
C GLN A 68 -16.05 10.80 -11.89
N SER A 69 -16.15 9.92 -10.89
CA SER A 69 -17.43 9.26 -10.57
C SER A 69 -18.29 10.16 -9.66
N THR A 70 -19.51 10.47 -10.09
CA THR A 70 -20.45 11.25 -9.27
C THR A 70 -20.94 10.41 -8.09
N PRO A 71 -20.94 10.93 -6.84
CA PRO A 71 -21.37 10.19 -5.65
C PRO A 71 -22.73 9.48 -5.79
N SER A 72 -23.66 10.07 -6.56
CA SER A 72 -24.97 9.49 -6.85
C SER A 72 -24.93 8.14 -7.60
N HIS A 73 -23.95 7.94 -8.48
CA HIS A 73 -23.79 6.69 -9.23
C HIS A 73 -23.25 5.58 -8.33
N ILE A 74 -22.32 5.91 -7.43
CA ILE A 74 -21.80 4.99 -6.42
C ILE A 74 -22.94 4.54 -5.49
N GLU A 75 -23.71 5.47 -4.94
CA GLU A 75 -24.85 5.17 -4.06
C GLU A 75 -25.94 4.33 -4.75
N SER A 76 -26.22 4.61 -6.03
CA SER A 76 -27.18 3.81 -6.80
C SER A 76 -26.68 2.37 -7.01
N CYS A 77 -25.38 2.21 -7.30
CA CYS A 77 -24.78 0.90 -7.48
C CYS A 77 -24.74 0.12 -6.15
N GLN A 78 -24.36 0.78 -5.04
CA GLN A 78 -24.41 0.23 -3.69
C GLN A 78 -25.81 -0.30 -3.32
N ARG A 79 -26.86 0.52 -3.52
CA ARG A 79 -28.25 0.10 -3.24
C ARG A 79 -28.67 -1.11 -4.05
N ARG A 80 -28.30 -1.16 -5.34
CA ARG A 80 -28.57 -2.31 -6.21
C ARG A 80 -27.87 -3.57 -5.71
N ILE A 81 -26.56 -3.50 -5.43
CA ILE A 81 -25.77 -4.63 -4.91
C ILE A 81 -26.33 -5.11 -3.57
N GLN A 82 -26.61 -4.19 -2.64
CA GLN A 82 -27.14 -4.52 -1.33
C GLN A 82 -28.52 -5.19 -1.41
N SER A 83 -29.41 -4.70 -2.30
CA SER A 83 -30.71 -5.31 -2.54
C SER A 83 -30.57 -6.73 -3.10
N ALA A 84 -29.71 -6.92 -4.10
CA ALA A 84 -29.48 -8.22 -4.73
C ALA A 84 -28.88 -9.25 -3.73
N LEU A 85 -27.88 -8.84 -2.95
CA LEU A 85 -27.29 -9.69 -1.91
C LEU A 85 -28.28 -10.07 -0.81
N SER A 86 -29.12 -9.12 -0.39
CA SER A 86 -30.16 -9.39 0.62
C SER A 86 -31.19 -10.39 0.12
N GLN A 87 -31.55 -10.35 -1.17
CA GLN A 87 -32.43 -11.35 -1.77
C GLN A 87 -31.72 -12.71 -1.90
N LEU A 88 -30.49 -12.72 -2.40
CA LEU A 88 -29.68 -13.94 -2.51
C LEU A 88 -29.50 -14.63 -1.16
N SER A 89 -29.20 -13.89 -0.09
CA SER A 89 -29.01 -14.46 1.25
C SER A 89 -30.28 -15.10 1.83
N THR A 90 -31.48 -14.72 1.36
CA THR A 90 -32.74 -15.36 1.77
C THR A 90 -33.07 -16.62 0.98
N ILE A 91 -32.72 -16.65 -0.32
CA ILE A 91 -33.02 -17.76 -1.23
C ILE A 91 -31.98 -18.88 -1.05
N TRP A 92 -30.71 -18.51 -0.98
CA TRP A 92 -29.58 -19.43 -1.07
C TRP A 92 -29.51 -20.49 0.04
N PRO A 93 -29.72 -20.15 1.33
CA PRO A 93 -29.66 -21.15 2.41
C PRO A 93 -30.80 -22.19 2.36
N ARG A 94 -31.90 -21.88 1.65
CA ARG A 94 -33.05 -22.80 1.52
C ARG A 94 -32.78 -23.85 0.45
N GLU A 95 -32.33 -23.43 -0.73
CA GLU A 95 -32.07 -24.33 -1.85
C GLU A 95 -30.90 -25.28 -1.59
N THR A 96 -29.83 -24.78 -0.97
CA THR A 96 -28.64 -25.60 -0.61
C THR A 96 -28.92 -26.63 0.48
N ARG A 97 -29.85 -26.37 1.41
CA ARG A 97 -30.25 -27.33 2.46
C ARG A 97 -31.23 -28.39 1.96
N GLU A 98 -32.20 -28.01 1.13
CA GLU A 98 -33.21 -28.94 0.63
C GLU A 98 -32.66 -29.86 -0.48
N GLY A 99 -31.72 -29.37 -1.31
CA GLY A 99 -31.08 -30.17 -2.36
C GLY A 99 -30.04 -31.19 -1.84
N ASN A 100 -29.37 -30.91 -0.72
CA ASN A 100 -28.32 -31.78 -0.18
C ASN A 100 -28.81 -32.93 0.71
N ALA A 101 -30.10 -32.97 1.08
CA ALA A 101 -30.66 -34.06 1.88
C ALA A 101 -30.70 -35.41 1.12
N GLY A 102 -30.49 -35.42 -0.20
CA GLY A 102 -30.53 -36.62 -1.04
C GLY A 102 -29.28 -36.94 -1.87
N ASN A 103 -28.26 -36.07 -1.90
CA ASN A 103 -27.12 -36.20 -2.81
C ASN A 103 -25.87 -36.74 -2.11
N THR A 104 -25.48 -37.95 -2.55
CA THR A 104 -24.27 -38.69 -2.20
C THR A 104 -22.97 -37.93 -2.52
N LEU A 105 -21.91 -38.18 -1.73
CA LEU A 105 -20.52 -37.75 -2.00
C LEU A 105 -20.13 -38.07 -3.45
N GLY A 106 -20.04 -37.05 -4.32
CA GLY A 106 -19.51 -37.20 -5.68
C GLY A 106 -20.16 -36.33 -6.77
N ASN A 107 -21.30 -35.70 -6.51
CA ASN A 107 -21.93 -34.86 -7.53
C ASN A 107 -21.22 -33.50 -7.69
N PRO A 108 -21.02 -33.02 -8.93
CA PRO A 108 -20.44 -31.71 -9.20
C PRO A 108 -21.34 -30.60 -8.62
N ILE A 109 -20.70 -29.50 -8.17
CA ILE A 109 -21.41 -28.29 -7.73
C ILE A 109 -22.25 -27.77 -8.91
N PRO A 110 -23.54 -27.45 -8.71
CA PRO A 110 -24.37 -26.85 -9.76
C PRO A 110 -23.72 -25.59 -10.35
N ASP A 111 -23.82 -25.40 -11.66
CA ASP A 111 -23.24 -24.24 -12.37
C ASP A 111 -23.75 -22.89 -11.80
N ILE A 112 -25.02 -22.84 -11.37
CA ILE A 112 -25.61 -21.65 -10.77
C ILE A 112 -24.91 -21.28 -9.45
N ASP A 113 -24.52 -22.26 -8.63
CA ASP A 113 -23.80 -22.06 -7.39
C ASP A 113 -22.43 -21.44 -7.64
N VAL A 114 -21.71 -21.96 -8.64
CA VAL A 114 -20.40 -21.41 -9.02
C VAL A 114 -20.54 -19.94 -9.42
N LYS A 115 -21.54 -19.58 -10.23
CA LYS A 115 -21.77 -18.19 -10.64
C LYS A 115 -22.12 -17.26 -9.48
N VAL A 116 -22.93 -17.73 -8.52
CA VAL A 116 -23.21 -16.97 -7.28
C VAL A 116 -21.91 -16.72 -6.51
N TYR A 117 -21.11 -17.75 -6.28
CA TYR A 117 -19.84 -17.59 -5.55
C TYR A 117 -18.81 -16.76 -6.31
N ILE A 118 -18.76 -16.81 -7.65
CA ILE A 118 -17.94 -15.88 -8.45
C ILE A 118 -18.37 -14.44 -8.16
N ALA A 119 -19.66 -14.13 -8.30
CA ALA A 119 -20.18 -12.79 -8.11
C ALA A 119 -19.95 -12.28 -6.68
N VAL A 120 -20.22 -13.11 -5.67
CA VAL A 120 -20.07 -12.77 -4.25
C VAL A 120 -18.60 -12.60 -3.86
N THR A 121 -17.70 -13.50 -4.28
CA THR A 121 -16.27 -13.39 -3.96
C THR A 121 -15.62 -12.17 -4.60
N ARG A 122 -16.03 -11.77 -5.82
CA ARG A 122 -15.54 -10.56 -6.48
C ARG A 122 -15.83 -9.29 -5.67
N LEU A 123 -16.93 -9.27 -4.91
CA LEU A 123 -17.33 -8.15 -4.04
C LEU A 123 -16.58 -8.10 -2.69
N ARG A 124 -15.92 -9.20 -2.28
CA ARG A 124 -15.31 -9.35 -0.95
C ARG A 124 -14.03 -8.53 -0.72
N GLY A 125 -13.63 -7.66 -1.64
CA GLY A 125 -12.37 -6.92 -1.52
C GLY A 125 -12.35 -5.56 -2.17
N ILE A 126 -13.20 -4.65 -1.68
CA ILE A 126 -13.02 -3.20 -1.89
C ILE A 126 -13.11 -2.52 -0.53
N ASN A 127 -11.97 -2.12 0.02
CA ASN A 127 -11.89 -1.17 1.13
C ASN A 127 -10.64 -0.28 0.97
N GLU A 128 -10.30 0.07 -0.27
CA GLU A 128 -9.06 0.83 -0.53
C GLU A 128 -9.38 2.13 -1.25
N GLY A 129 -9.86 3.07 -0.45
CA GLY A 129 -10.04 4.46 -0.85
C GLY A 129 -10.76 5.24 0.25
N PRO A 130 -10.16 6.31 0.79
CA PRO A 130 -10.85 7.22 1.72
C PRO A 130 -12.04 7.98 1.07
N ASP A 131 -12.18 7.92 -0.27
CA ASP A 131 -13.04 8.82 -1.04
C ASP A 131 -14.33 8.17 -1.60
N GLY A 132 -14.76 7.02 -1.05
CA GLY A 132 -16.05 6.39 -1.38
C GLY A 132 -15.90 4.96 -1.88
N THR A 133 -16.01 3.99 -0.97
CA THR A 133 -15.94 2.57 -1.33
C THR A 133 -17.27 2.13 -1.93
N LEU A 134 -17.23 1.58 -3.16
CA LEU A 134 -18.40 0.93 -3.78
C LEU A 134 -18.98 -0.18 -2.88
N ILE A 135 -18.14 -0.80 -2.05
CA ILE A 135 -18.56 -1.82 -1.10
C ILE A 135 -18.57 -1.19 0.29
N THR A 136 -19.75 -1.16 0.92
CA THR A 136 -19.92 -0.68 2.28
C THR A 136 -19.68 -1.81 3.28
N PRO A 137 -19.42 -1.52 4.57
CA PRO A 137 -19.32 -2.53 5.62
C PRO A 137 -20.55 -3.45 5.69
N GLU A 138 -21.74 -2.94 5.39
CA GLU A 138 -22.98 -3.71 5.36
C GLU A 138 -23.00 -4.70 4.19
N ILE A 139 -22.52 -4.29 3.00
CA ILE A 139 -22.38 -5.18 1.84
C ILE A 139 -21.37 -6.29 2.17
N LEU A 140 -20.20 -5.94 2.74
CA LEU A 140 -19.20 -6.94 3.16
C LEU A 140 -19.77 -7.94 4.16
N LYS A 141 -20.56 -7.47 5.13
CA LYS A 141 -21.19 -8.35 6.11
C LYS A 141 -22.07 -9.41 5.44
N VAL A 142 -22.92 -9.02 4.49
CA VAL A 142 -23.78 -9.97 3.76
C VAL A 142 -22.98 -10.89 2.86
N VAL A 143 -21.93 -10.38 2.20
CA VAL A 143 -20.99 -11.20 1.42
C VAL A 143 -20.36 -12.27 2.31
N ASP A 144 -19.82 -11.90 3.47
CA ASP A 144 -19.19 -12.85 4.40
C ASP A 144 -20.21 -13.85 4.97
N GLU A 145 -21.46 -13.44 5.25
CA GLU A 145 -22.53 -14.36 5.65
C GLU A 145 -22.81 -15.43 4.57
N ILE A 146 -22.90 -15.03 3.29
CA ILE A 146 -23.09 -15.96 2.18
C ILE A 146 -21.90 -16.91 2.04
N LEU A 147 -20.67 -16.38 2.13
CA LEU A 147 -19.45 -17.18 2.00
C LEU A 147 -19.24 -18.13 3.18
N GLN A 148 -19.60 -17.73 4.40
CA GLN A 148 -19.57 -18.59 5.58
C GLN A 148 -20.64 -19.70 5.52
N ALA A 149 -21.75 -19.45 4.83
CA ALA A 149 -22.79 -20.45 4.58
C ALA A 149 -22.41 -21.48 3.50
N CYS A 150 -21.24 -21.34 2.85
CA CYS A 150 -20.77 -22.25 1.81
C CYS A 150 -20.57 -23.68 2.36
N PRO A 151 -21.34 -24.70 1.91
CA PRO A 151 -21.30 -26.04 2.49
C PRO A 151 -19.96 -26.76 2.31
N ASP A 152 -19.26 -26.51 1.19
CA ASP A 152 -17.97 -27.09 0.85
C ASP A 152 -17.09 -26.03 0.19
N SER A 153 -16.42 -25.21 1.02
CA SER A 153 -15.56 -24.13 0.56
C SER A 153 -14.36 -24.63 -0.25
N THR A 154 -13.87 -25.84 0.01
CA THR A 154 -12.78 -26.46 -0.75
C THR A 154 -13.21 -26.82 -2.17
N LYS A 155 -14.31 -27.55 -2.37
CA LYS A 155 -14.77 -27.87 -3.74
C LYS A 155 -15.20 -26.61 -4.49
N THR A 156 -15.82 -25.66 -3.79
CA THR A 156 -16.24 -24.39 -4.38
C THR A 156 -15.01 -23.61 -4.86
N SER A 157 -13.98 -23.47 -4.03
CA SER A 157 -12.74 -22.80 -4.43
C SER A 157 -12.03 -23.50 -5.59
N GLN A 158 -12.04 -24.83 -5.67
CA GLN A 158 -11.53 -25.56 -6.84
C GLN A 158 -12.31 -25.23 -8.13
N ALA A 159 -13.64 -25.16 -8.06
CA ALA A 159 -14.47 -24.76 -9.20
C ALA A 159 -14.19 -23.32 -9.64
N LEU A 160 -14.03 -22.40 -8.68
CA LEU A 160 -13.66 -21.01 -8.96
C LEU A 160 -12.26 -20.88 -9.56
N LEU A 161 -11.29 -21.69 -9.12
CA LEU A 161 -9.96 -21.70 -9.73
C LEU A 161 -9.97 -22.17 -11.19
N LEU A 162 -10.87 -23.09 -11.55
CA LEU A 162 -11.06 -23.49 -12.96
C LEU A 162 -11.58 -22.34 -13.80
N ASP A 163 -12.53 -21.56 -13.29
CA ASP A 163 -13.01 -20.33 -13.94
C ASP A 163 -11.87 -19.32 -14.09
N LEU A 164 -11.17 -18.99 -13.00
CA LEU A 164 -10.02 -18.08 -13.03
C LEU A 164 -8.92 -18.54 -13.99
N LYS A 165 -8.66 -19.84 -14.09
CA LYS A 165 -7.69 -20.36 -15.06
C LYS A 165 -8.04 -19.92 -16.48
N THR A 166 -9.31 -19.92 -16.87
CA THR A 166 -9.72 -19.46 -18.21
C THR A 166 -9.48 -17.97 -18.41
N VAL A 167 -9.68 -17.17 -17.35
CA VAL A 167 -9.50 -15.71 -17.38
C VAL A 167 -8.03 -15.34 -17.56
N PHE A 168 -7.12 -16.09 -16.94
CA PHE A 168 -5.66 -15.88 -17.03
C PHE A 168 -4.98 -16.74 -18.11
N ALA A 169 -5.73 -17.53 -18.88
CA ALA A 169 -5.16 -18.45 -19.87
C ALA A 169 -4.59 -17.76 -21.11
N SER A 170 -5.05 -16.55 -21.44
CA SER A 170 -4.65 -15.85 -22.68
C SER A 170 -3.14 -15.61 -22.72
N LYS A 171 -2.54 -15.27 -21.57
CA LYS A 171 -1.11 -14.97 -21.43
C LYS A 171 -0.54 -15.60 -20.17
N PRO A 172 -0.05 -16.85 -20.26
CA PRO A 172 0.57 -17.50 -19.11
C PRO A 172 1.87 -16.80 -18.73
N HIS A 173 2.17 -16.77 -17.43
CA HIS A 173 3.39 -16.15 -16.94
C HIS A 173 4.64 -16.87 -17.48
N PRO A 174 5.65 -16.15 -18.01
CA PRO A 174 6.74 -16.75 -18.80
C PRO A 174 7.70 -17.60 -17.95
N ASP A 175 7.82 -17.33 -16.65
CA ASP A 175 8.76 -18.06 -15.77
C ASP A 175 8.22 -19.37 -15.17
N ILE A 176 7.01 -19.82 -15.56
CA ILE A 176 6.37 -21.01 -14.98
C ILE A 176 5.80 -21.97 -16.03
N SER A 177 5.78 -23.25 -15.68
CA SER A 177 5.05 -24.26 -16.43
C SER A 177 3.57 -24.21 -16.03
N VAL A 178 2.70 -23.97 -17.01
CA VAL A 178 1.23 -23.91 -16.80
C VAL A 178 0.67 -25.23 -16.26
N ASP A 179 1.23 -26.36 -16.68
CA ASP A 179 0.73 -27.69 -16.27
C ASP A 179 1.19 -28.08 -14.87
N SER A 180 2.43 -27.73 -14.50
CA SER A 180 3.05 -28.21 -13.26
C SER A 180 3.16 -27.16 -12.15
N GLY A 181 2.94 -25.87 -12.47
CA GLY A 181 3.18 -24.75 -11.56
C GLY A 181 4.64 -24.60 -11.14
N ARG A 182 5.58 -25.33 -11.75
CA ARG A 182 7.01 -25.28 -11.42
C ARG A 182 7.69 -24.15 -12.17
N ARG A 183 8.72 -23.60 -11.53
CA ARG A 183 9.63 -22.64 -12.17
C ARG A 183 10.29 -23.24 -13.40
N LEU A 184 10.32 -22.48 -14.50
CA LEU A 184 11.10 -22.80 -15.68
C LEU A 184 12.55 -22.32 -15.55
N MET A 185 13.48 -23.08 -16.12
CA MET A 185 14.90 -22.69 -16.17
C MET A 185 15.14 -21.52 -17.14
N ARG A 186 14.28 -21.39 -18.16
CA ARG A 186 14.28 -20.31 -19.13
C ARG A 186 12.85 -19.81 -19.30
N PRO A 187 12.63 -18.49 -19.37
CA PRO A 187 11.30 -17.96 -19.62
C PRO A 187 10.76 -18.42 -20.98
N VAL A 188 9.46 -18.72 -21.06
CA VAL A 188 8.77 -18.92 -22.35
C VAL A 188 8.84 -17.60 -23.13
N GLY A 189 9.20 -17.66 -24.41
CA GLY A 189 9.39 -16.46 -25.24
C GLY A 189 10.74 -15.75 -25.04
N GLY A 190 11.64 -16.28 -24.20
CA GLY A 190 12.95 -15.69 -23.97
C GLY A 190 12.87 -14.36 -23.20
N GLU A 191 13.73 -13.40 -23.53
CA GLU A 191 13.73 -12.07 -22.88
C GLU A 191 12.46 -11.26 -23.20
N ALA A 192 11.90 -11.44 -24.40
CA ALA A 192 10.67 -10.76 -24.83
C ALA A 192 9.42 -11.26 -24.11
N GLY A 193 9.42 -12.49 -23.58
CA GLY A 193 8.24 -13.08 -22.95
C GLY A 193 7.71 -12.32 -21.73
N ARG A 194 8.55 -11.50 -21.08
CA ARG A 194 8.08 -10.59 -20.00
C ARG A 194 7.41 -9.34 -20.54
N SER A 195 7.84 -8.81 -21.69
CA SER A 195 7.16 -7.69 -22.34
C SER A 195 5.78 -8.12 -22.85
N ASP A 196 5.72 -9.28 -23.50
CA ASP A 196 4.48 -9.83 -24.09
C ASP A 196 3.39 -10.10 -23.03
N LEU A 197 3.80 -10.34 -21.77
CA LEU A 197 2.91 -10.59 -20.62
C LEU A 197 1.94 -9.44 -20.37
N PHE A 198 2.34 -8.20 -20.70
CA PHE A 198 1.60 -6.99 -20.36
C PHE A 198 0.63 -6.52 -21.45
N ASP A 199 0.76 -7.04 -22.67
CA ASP A 199 -0.14 -6.72 -23.77
C ASP A 199 -1.49 -7.47 -23.60
N ASP A 200 -2.63 -6.93 -24.02
CA ASP A 200 -3.93 -7.62 -24.14
C ASP A 200 -4.37 -8.49 -22.93
N GLN A 201 -4.27 -7.94 -21.72
CA GLN A 201 -4.58 -8.65 -20.47
C GLN A 201 -6.09 -8.68 -20.15
N VAL A 202 -6.81 -9.61 -20.78
CA VAL A 202 -8.28 -9.83 -20.62
C VAL A 202 -8.75 -9.90 -19.16
N TRP A 203 -7.91 -10.44 -18.26
CA TRP A 203 -8.27 -10.55 -16.85
C TRP A 203 -8.52 -9.20 -16.15
N LYS A 204 -7.96 -8.10 -16.68
CA LYS A 204 -8.17 -6.74 -16.14
C LYS A 204 -9.59 -6.22 -16.38
N GLU A 205 -10.25 -6.69 -17.45
CA GLU A 205 -11.66 -6.39 -17.77
C GLU A 205 -12.61 -7.10 -16.79
N GLN A 206 -12.13 -8.16 -16.13
CA GLN A 206 -12.90 -8.93 -15.16
C GLN A 206 -12.68 -8.40 -13.74
N TRP A 207 -13.59 -7.51 -13.33
CA TRP A 207 -13.64 -6.95 -11.98
C TRP A 207 -13.56 -8.02 -10.87
N GLY A 208 -12.73 -7.76 -9.85
CA GLY A 208 -12.71 -8.52 -8.60
C GLY A 208 -12.13 -9.94 -8.70
N THR A 209 -11.55 -10.34 -9.84
CA THR A 209 -10.93 -11.66 -10.02
C THR A 209 -9.84 -11.98 -9.01
N TRP A 210 -9.07 -10.97 -8.60
CA TRP A 210 -8.09 -11.09 -7.51
C TRP A 210 -8.74 -11.38 -6.15
N ASN A 211 -9.96 -10.88 -5.88
CA ASN A 211 -10.69 -11.17 -4.65
C ASN A 211 -11.18 -12.62 -4.63
N THR A 212 -11.62 -13.12 -5.79
CA THR A 212 -11.93 -14.55 -5.97
C THR A 212 -10.69 -15.40 -5.72
N LEU A 213 -9.55 -15.05 -6.32
CA LEU A 213 -8.30 -15.77 -6.09
C LEU A 213 -7.90 -15.75 -4.60
N ARG A 214 -7.96 -14.57 -3.97
CA ARG A 214 -7.68 -14.39 -2.55
C ARG A 214 -8.54 -15.28 -1.68
N TRP A 215 -9.87 -15.27 -1.90
CA TRP A 215 -10.79 -16.10 -1.15
C TRP A 215 -10.48 -17.59 -1.32
N CYS A 216 -10.21 -18.04 -2.55
CA CYS A 216 -9.84 -19.44 -2.82
C CYS A 216 -8.59 -19.84 -2.00
N VAL A 217 -7.56 -19.00 -2.01
CA VAL A 217 -6.32 -19.26 -1.27
C VAL A 217 -6.54 -19.23 0.24
N GLU A 218 -7.43 -18.38 0.76
CA GLU A 218 -7.72 -18.28 2.18
C GLU A 218 -8.50 -19.48 2.73
N VAL A 219 -9.49 -19.99 2.00
CA VAL A 219 -10.37 -21.07 2.49
C VAL A 219 -9.79 -22.48 2.31
N MET A 220 -8.82 -22.66 1.42
CA MET A 220 -8.20 -23.96 1.18
C MET A 220 -7.38 -24.47 2.36
N SER A 221 -7.33 -25.80 2.53
CA SER A 221 -6.36 -26.42 3.45
C SER A 221 -4.95 -26.29 2.88
N THR A 222 -3.91 -26.47 3.71
CA THR A 222 -2.52 -26.44 3.22
C THR A 222 -2.26 -27.53 2.18
N GLN A 223 -2.88 -28.69 2.31
CA GLN A 223 -2.73 -29.78 1.34
C GLN A 223 -3.40 -29.42 0.01
N ASP A 224 -4.62 -28.90 0.05
CA ASP A 224 -5.32 -28.42 -1.15
C ASP A 224 -4.51 -27.32 -1.84
N LEU A 225 -3.97 -26.36 -1.08
CA LEU A 225 -3.11 -25.32 -1.65
C LEU A 225 -1.93 -25.91 -2.44
N ILE A 226 -1.24 -26.92 -1.88
CA ILE A 226 -0.12 -27.59 -2.54
C ILE A 226 -0.58 -28.26 -3.84
N ASP A 227 -1.71 -28.95 -3.81
CA ASP A 227 -2.24 -29.69 -4.96
C ASP A 227 -2.76 -28.73 -6.05
N GLN A 228 -3.19 -27.53 -5.66
CA GLN A 228 -3.73 -26.50 -6.55
C GLN A 228 -2.71 -25.42 -6.94
N ILE A 229 -1.43 -25.55 -6.56
CA ILE A 229 -0.33 -24.64 -6.97
C ILE A 229 -0.38 -24.31 -8.47
N PRO A 230 -0.55 -25.29 -9.40
CA PRO A 230 -0.55 -24.99 -10.84
C PRO A 230 -1.65 -24.03 -11.29
N MET A 231 -2.74 -23.91 -10.52
CA MET A 231 -3.84 -22.99 -10.82
C MET A 231 -3.73 -21.67 -10.06
N ILE A 232 -3.14 -21.67 -8.88
CA ILE A 232 -3.01 -20.47 -8.02
C ILE A 232 -1.79 -19.63 -8.39
N LEU A 233 -0.64 -20.27 -8.63
CA LEU A 233 0.62 -19.58 -8.81
C LEU A 233 0.66 -18.70 -10.07
N PRO A 234 0.16 -19.12 -11.26
CA PRO A 234 0.14 -18.26 -12.44
C PRO A 234 -0.55 -16.91 -12.21
N PRO A 235 -1.83 -16.84 -11.79
CA PRO A 235 -2.48 -15.56 -11.60
C PRO A 235 -1.87 -14.74 -10.46
N LEU A 236 -1.33 -15.39 -9.41
CA LEU A 236 -0.60 -14.70 -8.35
C LEU A 236 0.66 -14.01 -8.88
N LEU A 237 1.47 -14.68 -9.70
CA LEU A 237 2.66 -14.08 -10.29
C LEU A 237 2.32 -12.99 -11.30
N ILE A 238 1.26 -13.16 -12.09
CA ILE A 238 0.78 -12.12 -13.01
C ILE A 238 0.42 -10.84 -12.23
N LEU A 239 -0.24 -10.96 -11.07
CA LEU A 239 -0.53 -9.81 -10.21
C LEU A 239 0.75 -9.18 -9.63
N LEU A 240 1.67 -10.00 -9.11
CA LEU A 240 2.90 -9.53 -8.46
C LEU A 240 3.90 -8.87 -9.43
N ASP A 241 3.93 -9.33 -10.69
CA ASP A 241 4.82 -8.82 -11.73
C ASP A 241 4.14 -7.77 -12.62
N ASP A 242 2.90 -7.33 -12.33
CA ASP A 242 2.20 -6.32 -13.11
C ASP A 242 2.90 -4.95 -13.07
N TYR A 243 2.84 -4.21 -14.18
CA TYR A 243 3.41 -2.86 -14.24
C TYR A 243 2.62 -1.84 -13.40
N LYS A 244 1.30 -2.01 -13.21
CA LYS A 244 0.51 -1.15 -12.33
C LYS A 244 0.64 -1.61 -10.88
N SER A 245 1.00 -0.70 -10.00
CA SER A 245 1.18 -0.94 -8.57
C SER A 245 -0.08 -1.46 -7.86
N SER A 246 -1.28 -1.02 -8.26
CA SER A 246 -2.54 -1.46 -7.66
C SER A 246 -2.75 -2.97 -7.78
N TYR A 247 -2.37 -3.58 -8.90
CA TYR A 247 -2.41 -5.04 -9.06
C TYR A 247 -1.30 -5.75 -8.29
N ARG A 248 -0.11 -5.14 -8.18
CA ARG A 248 0.96 -5.65 -7.33
C ARG A 248 0.53 -5.71 -5.87
N ILE A 249 -0.08 -4.64 -5.34
CA ILE A 249 -0.65 -4.62 -3.98
C ILE A 249 -1.66 -5.76 -3.78
N ARG A 250 -2.56 -5.98 -4.76
CA ARG A 250 -3.53 -7.09 -4.70
C ARG A 250 -2.83 -8.46 -4.67
N GLY A 251 -1.78 -8.66 -5.46
CA GLY A 251 -0.94 -9.87 -5.38
C GLY A 251 -0.28 -10.04 -4.01
N LEU A 252 0.27 -8.96 -3.45
CA LEU A 252 0.90 -8.94 -2.13
C LEU A 252 -0.09 -9.29 -1.00
N GLN A 253 -1.37 -8.97 -1.14
CA GLN A 253 -2.42 -9.32 -0.17
C GLN A 253 -2.78 -10.80 -0.16
N ILE A 254 -2.55 -11.51 -1.26
CA ILE A 254 -2.84 -12.94 -1.39
C ILE A 254 -1.70 -13.77 -0.75
N LEU A 255 -0.48 -13.24 -0.79
CA LEU A 255 0.72 -13.94 -0.30
C LEU A 255 0.60 -14.52 1.10
N PRO A 256 0.08 -13.84 2.14
CA PRO A 256 0.06 -14.38 3.50
C PRO A 256 -0.69 -15.71 3.59
N ALA A 257 -1.82 -15.82 2.90
CA ALA A 257 -2.60 -17.06 2.84
C ALA A 257 -1.87 -18.14 2.02
N PHE A 258 -1.17 -17.75 0.95
CA PHE A 258 -0.37 -18.65 0.11
C PHE A 258 0.87 -19.21 0.83
N LEU A 259 1.52 -18.40 1.68
CA LEU A 259 2.71 -18.76 2.44
C LEU A 259 2.47 -19.78 3.57
N ARG A 260 1.23 -20.27 3.73
CA ARG A 260 0.93 -21.47 4.53
C ARG A 260 1.55 -22.75 3.93
N ILE A 261 1.99 -22.70 2.67
CA ILE A 261 2.71 -23.80 2.02
C ILE A 261 4.06 -24.02 2.72
N PRO A 262 4.42 -25.27 3.10
CA PRO A 262 5.66 -25.54 3.79
C PRO A 262 6.90 -25.11 2.98
N PRO A 263 7.95 -24.54 3.63
CA PRO A 263 9.10 -23.98 2.93
C PRO A 263 9.86 -24.99 2.08
N HIS A 264 9.91 -26.26 2.49
CA HIS A 264 10.55 -27.32 1.71
C HIS A 264 9.86 -27.56 0.36
N VAL A 265 8.53 -27.35 0.27
CA VAL A 265 7.78 -27.43 -0.99
C VAL A 265 8.13 -26.23 -1.86
N LEU A 266 8.16 -25.02 -1.30
CA LEU A 266 8.52 -23.78 -2.01
C LEU A 266 9.93 -23.84 -2.60
N HIS A 267 10.91 -24.38 -1.86
CA HIS A 267 12.27 -24.57 -2.36
C HIS A 267 12.33 -25.64 -3.44
N ARG A 268 11.76 -26.83 -3.21
CA ARG A 268 11.83 -27.96 -4.16
C ARG A 268 11.18 -27.65 -5.52
N THR A 269 10.15 -26.82 -5.51
CA THR A 269 9.41 -26.41 -6.73
C THR A 269 10.01 -25.18 -7.42
N GLY A 270 10.97 -24.51 -6.78
CA GLY A 270 11.55 -23.26 -7.27
C GLY A 270 10.66 -22.03 -7.08
N ILE A 271 9.50 -22.18 -6.43
CA ILE A 271 8.54 -21.10 -6.16
C ILE A 271 9.13 -20.04 -5.25
N ALA A 272 9.92 -20.45 -4.25
CA ALA A 272 10.60 -19.52 -3.33
C ALA A 272 11.37 -18.43 -4.10
N GLN A 273 12.12 -18.81 -5.13
CA GLN A 273 12.91 -17.86 -5.93
C GLN A 273 12.05 -16.97 -6.83
N LEU A 274 10.91 -17.49 -7.33
CA LEU A 274 9.96 -16.70 -8.11
C LEU A 274 9.33 -15.61 -7.25
N LEU A 275 8.86 -15.97 -6.05
CA LEU A 275 8.27 -15.02 -5.12
C LEU A 275 9.28 -13.96 -4.67
N LEU A 276 10.51 -14.36 -4.31
CA LEU A 276 11.58 -13.42 -3.97
C LEU A 276 11.82 -12.42 -5.11
N ARG A 277 11.97 -12.91 -6.35
CA ARG A 277 12.18 -12.05 -7.52
C ARG A 277 11.01 -11.09 -7.74
N SER A 278 9.77 -11.57 -7.66
CA SER A 278 8.57 -10.77 -7.94
C SER A 278 8.35 -9.68 -6.87
N ILE A 279 8.58 -10.01 -5.60
CA ILE A 279 8.49 -9.04 -4.51
C ILE A 279 9.64 -8.03 -4.58
N GLN A 280 10.89 -8.47 -4.82
CA GLN A 280 12.01 -7.56 -5.03
C GLN A 280 11.79 -6.64 -6.24
N HIS A 281 11.18 -7.16 -7.31
CA HIS A 281 10.78 -6.36 -8.46
C HIS A 281 9.75 -5.29 -8.09
N SER A 282 8.77 -5.63 -7.25
CA SER A 282 7.80 -4.68 -6.69
C SER A 282 8.46 -3.56 -5.86
N ILE A 283 9.56 -3.87 -5.17
CA ILE A 283 10.39 -2.90 -4.44
C ILE A 283 11.24 -2.03 -5.37
N SER A 284 11.63 -2.55 -6.55
CA SER A 284 12.61 -1.91 -7.44
C SER A 284 11.99 -1.07 -8.56
N LEU A 285 10.80 -1.43 -9.04
CA LEU A 285 10.11 -0.72 -10.12
C LEU A 285 9.39 0.52 -9.59
N HIS A 286 10.08 1.65 -9.65
CA HIS A 286 9.50 2.98 -9.44
C HIS A 286 9.78 3.90 -10.64
N PRO A 287 9.02 3.77 -11.75
CA PRO A 287 8.93 4.85 -12.71
C PRO A 287 8.07 5.94 -12.08
N ALA A 288 8.67 7.09 -11.70
CA ALA A 288 8.03 8.08 -10.82
C ALA A 288 7.96 7.62 -9.35
N PRO A 289 7.82 8.56 -8.38
CA PRO A 289 8.11 8.28 -6.98
C PRO A 289 7.22 7.13 -6.48
N PRO A 290 7.75 6.28 -5.58
CA PRO A 290 7.09 5.06 -5.15
C PRO A 290 5.66 5.32 -4.70
N GLU A 291 4.73 4.52 -5.22
CA GLU A 291 3.38 4.50 -4.65
C GLU A 291 3.50 4.12 -3.18
N PRO A 292 3.09 5.00 -2.25
CA PRO A 292 3.45 4.90 -0.84
C PRO A 292 3.09 3.56 -0.21
N PRO A 293 1.90 2.97 -0.47
CA PRO A 293 1.55 1.67 0.08
C PRO A 293 2.37 0.51 -0.49
N LEU A 294 2.88 0.64 -1.73
CA LEU A 294 3.52 -0.47 -2.42
C LEU A 294 4.86 -0.84 -1.80
N LEU A 295 5.73 0.15 -1.50
CA LEU A 295 7.05 -0.11 -0.92
C LEU A 295 6.92 -0.78 0.45
N GLU A 296 6.10 -0.20 1.33
CA GLU A 296 5.82 -0.75 2.67
C GLU A 296 5.22 -2.16 2.58
N ALA A 297 4.20 -2.35 1.75
CA ALA A 297 3.57 -3.66 1.58
C ALA A 297 4.55 -4.69 1.02
N SER A 298 5.34 -4.33 0.02
CA SER A 298 6.31 -5.24 -0.63
C SER A 298 7.41 -5.63 0.34
N LEU A 299 7.96 -4.67 1.09
CA LEU A 299 8.98 -4.94 2.09
C LEU A 299 8.44 -5.84 3.21
N GLN A 300 7.22 -5.59 3.69
CA GLN A 300 6.60 -6.45 4.71
C GLN A 300 6.42 -7.87 4.17
N ARG A 301 5.93 -8.03 2.93
CA ARG A 301 5.77 -9.37 2.33
C ARG A 301 7.09 -10.05 2.06
N LEU A 302 8.15 -9.30 1.75
CA LEU A 302 9.51 -9.86 1.65
C LEU A 302 9.95 -10.42 3.00
N ILE A 303 9.81 -9.64 4.07
CA ILE A 303 10.15 -10.06 5.43
C ILE A 303 9.35 -11.32 5.83
N ASP A 304 8.04 -11.33 5.59
CA ASP A 304 7.19 -12.50 5.88
C ASP A 304 7.66 -13.74 5.12
N LEU A 305 8.01 -13.60 3.84
CA LEU A 305 8.56 -14.69 3.03
C LEU A 305 9.91 -15.17 3.56
N LEU A 306 10.80 -14.26 3.97
CA LEU A 306 12.11 -14.63 4.52
C LEU A 306 11.98 -15.38 5.84
N HIS A 307 11.04 -14.98 6.72
CA HIS A 307 10.76 -15.73 7.94
C HIS A 307 10.25 -17.15 7.68
N VAL A 308 9.48 -17.35 6.60
CA VAL A 308 9.03 -18.69 6.18
C VAL A 308 10.17 -19.52 5.60
N LEU A 309 11.00 -18.93 4.73
CA LEU A 309 12.09 -19.64 4.03
C LEU A 309 13.32 -19.89 4.90
N TYR A 310 13.61 -18.97 5.82
CA TYR A 310 14.80 -18.95 6.66
C TYR A 310 14.44 -18.72 8.14
N PRO A 311 13.76 -19.69 8.80
CA PRO A 311 13.43 -19.56 10.21
C PRO A 311 14.68 -19.36 11.07
N ALA A 312 14.58 -18.51 12.09
CA ALA A 312 15.69 -18.20 12.99
C ALA A 312 16.26 -19.46 13.66
N GLY A 313 17.59 -19.52 13.77
CA GLY A 313 18.31 -20.62 14.40
C GLY A 313 18.65 -21.79 13.44
N GLN A 314 18.38 -21.64 12.14
CA GLN A 314 18.71 -22.64 11.11
C GLN A 314 20.02 -22.35 10.36
N GLY A 315 20.77 -21.29 10.73
CA GLY A 315 22.07 -20.99 10.12
C GLY A 315 21.99 -20.44 8.69
N LYS A 316 20.82 -19.91 8.28
CA LYS A 316 20.56 -19.29 6.97
C LYS A 316 20.21 -17.80 7.08
N GLU A 317 20.55 -17.19 8.20
CA GLU A 317 20.30 -15.78 8.47
C GLU A 317 21.09 -14.88 7.52
N ALA A 318 22.24 -15.35 7.02
CA ALA A 318 23.05 -14.63 6.04
C ALA A 318 22.33 -14.48 4.69
N GLU A 319 21.62 -15.50 4.23
CA GLU A 319 20.82 -15.45 3.01
C GLU A 319 19.65 -14.46 3.14
N ALA A 320 18.93 -14.49 4.28
CA ALA A 320 17.87 -13.53 4.56
C ALA A 320 18.39 -12.09 4.59
N ALA A 321 19.51 -11.86 5.30
CA ALA A 321 20.16 -10.56 5.36
C ALA A 321 20.56 -10.03 3.97
N LYS A 322 21.05 -10.90 3.08
CA LYS A 322 21.37 -10.53 1.69
C LYS A 322 20.13 -10.09 0.90
N GLN A 323 18.99 -10.76 1.09
CA GLN A 323 17.76 -10.37 0.41
C GLN A 323 17.23 -9.01 0.90
N ILE A 324 17.35 -8.74 2.21
CA ILE A 324 16.99 -7.44 2.78
C ILE A 324 17.96 -6.35 2.30
N GLU A 325 19.26 -6.63 2.24
CA GLU A 325 20.25 -5.70 1.72
C GLU A 325 19.94 -5.25 0.28
N GLU A 326 19.60 -6.21 -0.59
CA GLU A 326 19.17 -5.90 -1.95
C GLU A 326 17.89 -5.04 -1.98
N ALA A 327 16.93 -5.30 -1.10
CA ALA A 327 15.71 -4.50 -0.98
C ALA A 327 15.98 -3.07 -0.47
N VAL A 328 16.90 -2.91 0.49
CA VAL A 328 17.32 -1.61 1.01
C VAL A 328 17.99 -0.78 -0.09
N GLU A 329 18.91 -1.38 -0.84
CA GLU A 329 19.59 -0.69 -1.94
C GLU A 329 18.60 -0.26 -3.03
N LYS A 330 17.75 -1.18 -3.49
CA LYS A 330 16.86 -0.93 -4.62
C LYS A 330 15.63 -0.10 -4.30
N GLY A 331 15.06 -0.25 -3.10
CA GLY A 331 13.83 0.42 -2.71
C GLY A 331 14.06 1.65 -1.83
N VAL A 332 14.83 1.50 -0.75
CA VAL A 332 14.98 2.55 0.27
C VAL A 332 15.98 3.62 -0.20
N ILE A 333 17.21 3.21 -0.53
CA ILE A 333 18.29 4.13 -0.91
C ILE A 333 17.96 4.84 -2.22
N ASN A 334 17.58 4.08 -3.25
CA ASN A 334 17.14 4.65 -4.53
C ASN A 334 15.84 5.46 -4.37
N GLY A 335 14.94 5.08 -3.46
CA GLY A 335 13.70 5.80 -3.20
C GLY A 335 13.93 7.26 -2.79
N TRP A 336 14.92 7.53 -1.93
CA TRP A 336 15.32 8.91 -1.62
C TRP A 336 15.91 9.63 -2.83
N ALA A 337 16.76 8.95 -3.61
CA ALA A 337 17.47 9.57 -4.74
C ALA A 337 16.51 9.96 -5.89
N TYR A 338 15.42 9.22 -6.08
CA TYR A 338 14.48 9.39 -7.18
C TYR A 338 13.12 9.97 -6.77
N ALA A 339 12.94 10.34 -5.51
CA ALA A 339 11.72 11.04 -5.09
C ALA A 339 11.57 12.35 -5.89
N LYS A 340 10.49 12.45 -6.68
CA LYS A 340 10.18 13.67 -7.45
C LYS A 340 9.82 14.83 -6.52
N SER A 341 9.74 16.04 -7.06
CA SER A 341 9.10 17.15 -6.36
C SER A 341 7.57 17.02 -6.40
N GLY A 342 6.87 17.67 -5.48
CA GLY A 342 5.41 17.67 -5.40
C GLY A 342 4.84 16.56 -4.50
N GLN A 343 3.52 16.38 -4.55
CA GLN A 343 2.79 15.49 -3.64
C GLN A 343 3.26 14.04 -3.74
N GLU A 344 3.45 13.52 -4.95
CA GLU A 344 3.90 12.13 -5.14
C GLU A 344 5.28 11.90 -4.49
N GLY A 345 6.15 12.90 -4.54
CA GLY A 345 7.46 12.89 -3.87
C GLY A 345 7.36 12.90 -2.35
N VAL A 346 6.45 13.71 -1.81
CA VAL A 346 6.16 13.77 -0.37
C VAL A 346 5.75 12.42 0.15
N GLU A 347 4.79 11.78 -0.50
CA GLU A 347 4.28 10.50 -0.04
C GLU A 347 5.32 9.38 -0.20
N ALA A 348 6.15 9.45 -1.24
CA ALA A 348 7.30 8.57 -1.40
C ALA A 348 8.33 8.72 -0.28
N LEU A 349 8.70 9.95 0.10
CA LEU A 349 9.65 10.18 1.18
C LEU A 349 9.12 9.69 2.53
N VAL A 350 7.80 9.83 2.77
CA VAL A 350 7.13 9.24 3.95
C VAL A 350 7.25 7.72 3.93
N SER A 351 6.93 7.08 2.79
CA SER A 351 7.01 5.63 2.62
C SER A 351 8.43 5.09 2.81
N VAL A 352 9.43 5.77 2.24
CA VAL A 352 10.85 5.41 2.40
C VAL A 352 11.30 5.52 3.86
N ALA A 353 10.90 6.57 4.58
CA ALA A 353 11.21 6.70 6.00
C ALA A 353 10.58 5.57 6.84
N ARG A 354 9.32 5.19 6.56
CA ARG A 354 8.68 4.04 7.21
C ARG A 354 9.36 2.71 6.87
N ALA A 355 9.83 2.55 5.64
CA ALA A 355 10.61 1.38 5.24
C ALA A 355 11.92 1.27 6.05
N VAL A 356 12.57 2.40 6.40
CA VAL A 356 13.73 2.39 7.31
C VAL A 356 13.36 1.83 8.68
N GLU A 357 12.20 2.20 9.25
CA GLU A 357 11.75 1.64 10.53
C GLU A 357 11.59 0.12 10.46
N MET A 358 10.98 -0.37 9.37
CA MET A 358 10.80 -1.81 9.14
C MET A 358 12.14 -2.53 9.07
N VAL A 359 13.10 -1.96 8.33
CA VAL A 359 14.47 -2.50 8.21
C VAL A 359 15.16 -2.51 9.58
N CYS A 360 15.06 -1.43 10.36
CA CYS A 360 15.65 -1.36 11.71
C CYS A 360 15.12 -2.45 12.64
N ARG A 361 13.80 -2.74 12.56
CA ARG A 361 13.17 -3.80 13.37
C ARG A 361 13.57 -5.19 12.91
N GLU A 362 13.78 -5.39 11.62
CA GLU A 362 14.09 -6.69 11.03
C GLU A 362 15.56 -7.09 11.19
N VAL A 363 16.50 -6.21 10.81
CA VAL A 363 17.93 -6.56 10.80
C VAL A 363 18.66 -6.21 12.09
N ASP A 364 17.99 -5.52 13.02
CA ASP A 364 18.55 -5.04 14.29
C ASP A 364 19.89 -4.31 14.06
N LEU A 365 20.98 -4.74 14.74
CA LEU A 365 22.32 -4.15 14.62
C LEU A 365 22.90 -4.22 13.21
N GLY A 366 22.36 -5.04 12.31
CA GLY A 366 22.72 -5.09 10.90
C GLY A 366 22.57 -3.73 10.20
N VAL A 367 21.68 -2.87 10.70
CA VAL A 367 21.39 -1.54 10.14
C VAL A 367 22.57 -0.58 10.17
N ILE A 368 23.56 -0.84 11.04
CA ILE A 368 24.76 -0.01 11.20
C ILE A 368 25.49 0.23 9.87
N ARG A 369 25.45 -0.76 8.96
CA ARG A 369 26.11 -0.65 7.65
C ARG A 369 25.54 0.48 6.77
N TRP A 370 24.26 0.82 6.96
CA TRP A 370 23.57 1.86 6.19
C TRP A 370 23.48 3.20 6.91
N MET A 371 23.97 3.32 8.15
CA MET A 371 23.90 4.58 8.92
C MET A 371 24.47 5.78 8.16
N ARG A 372 25.55 5.58 7.38
CA ARG A 372 26.17 6.63 6.58
C ARG A 372 25.23 7.22 5.53
N THR A 373 24.26 6.44 5.08
CA THR A 373 23.23 6.86 4.13
C THR A 373 21.97 7.30 4.88
N PHE A 374 21.51 6.50 5.85
CA PHE A 374 20.26 6.74 6.56
C PHE A 374 20.27 8.06 7.33
N ILE A 375 21.32 8.34 8.12
CA ILE A 375 21.31 9.53 8.99
C ILE A 375 21.24 10.82 8.15
N PRO A 376 22.12 11.05 7.15
CA PRO A 376 22.01 12.25 6.32
C PRO A 376 20.67 12.34 5.57
N SER A 377 20.16 11.23 5.03
CA SER A 377 18.89 11.22 4.31
C SER A 377 17.69 11.55 5.20
N LEU A 378 17.69 11.07 6.45
CA LEU A 378 16.62 11.36 7.42
C LEU A 378 16.71 12.80 7.96
N LEU A 379 17.91 13.36 8.06
CA LEU A 379 18.12 14.73 8.54
C LEU A 379 17.89 15.78 7.45
N SER A 380 18.16 15.48 6.19
CA SER A 380 18.04 16.43 5.07
C SER A 380 16.68 17.15 5.02
N PRO A 381 15.51 16.47 5.13
CA PRO A 381 14.21 17.13 5.19
C PRO A 381 13.98 18.02 6.43
N LEU A 382 14.78 17.85 7.48
CA LEU A 382 14.72 18.65 8.70
C LEU A 382 15.59 19.91 8.61
N MET A 383 16.59 19.91 7.73
CA MET A 383 17.67 20.91 7.69
C MET A 383 17.47 22.05 6.68
N MET A 384 16.39 22.05 5.89
CA MET A 384 16.27 22.90 4.70
C MET A 384 15.23 24.04 4.81
N PRO A 385 15.62 25.26 5.20
CA PRO A 385 14.98 26.48 4.71
C PRO A 385 15.56 26.89 3.33
N PRO A 386 14.76 27.42 2.39
CA PRO A 386 13.38 27.88 2.56
C PRO A 386 12.34 26.89 2.00
N ILE A 387 12.48 25.58 2.22
CA ILE A 387 11.47 24.63 1.74
C ILE A 387 10.23 24.71 2.66
N PRO A 388 9.00 24.71 2.10
CA PRO A 388 7.78 24.63 2.89
C PRO A 388 7.79 23.40 3.82
N TYR A 389 7.21 23.55 4.99
CA TYR A 389 7.17 22.49 5.99
C TYR A 389 6.24 21.39 5.53
N ILE A 390 6.83 20.23 5.26
CA ILE A 390 6.07 19.04 4.89
C ILE A 390 6.00 18.17 6.14
N ILE A 391 5.06 18.52 7.03
CA ILE A 391 4.88 17.88 8.34
C ILE A 391 4.87 16.35 8.26
N PRO A 392 4.15 15.70 7.32
CA PRO A 392 4.17 14.24 7.21
C PRO A 392 5.57 13.66 6.97
N VAL A 393 6.38 14.32 6.13
CA VAL A 393 7.76 13.89 5.84
C VAL A 393 8.62 14.07 7.08
N GLN A 394 8.54 15.21 7.74
CA GLN A 394 9.32 15.49 8.95
C GLN A 394 9.00 14.50 10.06
N LEU A 395 7.71 14.18 10.25
CA LEU A 395 7.23 13.24 11.25
C LEU A 395 7.79 11.84 10.96
N ALA A 396 7.64 11.35 9.73
CA ALA A 396 8.12 10.04 9.32
C ALA A 396 9.66 9.93 9.45
N ASN A 397 10.39 10.98 9.06
CA ASN A 397 11.86 10.98 9.17
C ASN A 397 12.33 11.01 10.64
N LEU A 398 11.67 11.77 11.52
CA LEU A 398 11.97 11.76 12.96
C LEU A 398 11.65 10.42 13.61
N GLN A 399 10.54 9.78 13.23
CA GLN A 399 10.17 8.43 13.70
C GLN A 399 11.18 7.37 13.26
N ALA A 400 11.61 7.44 12.00
CA ALA A 400 12.66 6.58 11.47
C ALA A 400 14.01 6.82 12.16
N LEU A 401 14.38 8.08 12.40
CA LEU A 401 15.62 8.44 13.10
C LEU A 401 15.61 7.97 14.56
N HIS A 402 14.51 8.20 15.27
CA HIS A 402 14.30 7.67 16.62
C HIS A 402 14.45 6.15 16.64
N THR A 403 13.75 5.45 15.75
CA THR A 403 13.83 3.98 15.65
C THR A 403 15.27 3.52 15.40
N LEU A 404 15.98 4.16 14.46
CA LEU A 404 17.38 3.87 14.16
C LEU A 404 18.28 4.06 15.39
N LEU A 405 18.13 5.17 16.12
CA LEU A 405 18.93 5.47 17.31
C LEU A 405 18.70 4.45 18.43
N VAL A 406 17.45 4.07 18.67
CA VAL A 406 17.10 3.03 19.65
C VAL A 406 17.71 1.70 19.25
N THR A 407 17.60 1.29 17.98
CA THR A 407 18.17 0.02 17.49
C THR A 407 19.68 -0.04 17.71
N ILE A 408 20.41 1.06 17.45
CA ILE A 408 21.88 1.07 17.56
C ILE A 408 22.40 1.53 18.92
N GLU A 409 21.55 1.75 19.92
CA GLU A 409 21.90 2.39 21.18
C GLU A 409 23.13 1.75 21.85
N LYS A 410 23.11 0.42 21.93
CA LYS A 410 24.14 -0.39 22.61
C LYS A 410 25.49 -0.39 21.90
N THR A 411 25.58 0.14 20.69
CA THR A 411 26.79 0.07 19.85
C THR A 411 27.74 1.22 20.12
N GLY A 412 27.25 2.33 20.71
CA GLY A 412 28.00 3.58 20.86
C GLY A 412 28.33 4.30 19.54
N ARG A 413 27.93 3.75 18.37
CA ARG A 413 28.30 4.31 17.05
C ARG A 413 27.50 5.56 16.69
N ALA A 414 26.32 5.73 17.28
CA ALA A 414 25.50 6.93 17.10
C ALA A 414 26.22 8.21 17.59
N ALA A 415 27.12 8.11 18.58
CA ALA A 415 27.85 9.25 19.11
C ALA A 415 28.66 10.02 18.05
N ARG A 416 29.13 9.34 16.99
CA ARG A 416 29.83 9.98 15.86
C ARG A 416 28.94 10.95 15.09
N TRP A 417 27.64 10.69 15.06
CA TRP A 417 26.64 11.47 14.31
C TRP A 417 25.98 12.55 15.17
N ARG A 418 26.37 12.68 16.44
CA ARG A 418 25.70 13.58 17.39
C ARG A 418 25.64 15.02 16.90
N GLY A 419 26.72 15.55 16.31
CA GLY A 419 26.74 16.93 15.83
C GLY A 419 25.75 17.17 14.70
N GLU A 420 25.64 16.23 13.76
CA GLU A 420 24.72 16.35 12.62
C GLU A 420 23.26 16.19 13.06
N ILE A 421 22.99 15.22 13.94
CA ILE A 421 21.65 15.03 14.50
C ILE A 421 21.23 16.24 15.34
N LEU A 422 22.14 16.77 16.16
CA LEU A 422 21.89 17.98 16.95
C LEU A 422 21.58 19.19 16.07
N ASP A 423 22.33 19.39 14.98
CA ASP A 423 22.08 20.49 14.06
C ASP A 423 20.71 20.35 13.39
N GLY A 424 20.38 19.17 12.84
CA GLY A 424 19.10 18.94 12.17
C GLY A 424 17.89 19.02 13.09
N VAL A 425 17.92 18.29 14.22
CA VAL A 425 16.79 18.27 15.17
C VAL A 425 16.71 19.58 15.95
N GLY A 426 17.85 20.21 16.27
CA GLY A 426 17.91 21.51 16.93
C GLY A 426 17.28 22.62 16.10
N ARG A 427 17.59 22.68 14.79
CA ARG A 427 16.91 23.62 13.87
C ARG A 427 15.40 23.41 13.84
N MET A 428 14.94 22.16 13.81
CA MET A 428 13.52 21.84 13.85
C MET A 428 12.86 22.37 15.14
N VAL A 429 13.48 22.15 16.31
CA VAL A 429 12.99 22.67 17.59
C VAL A 429 12.88 24.19 17.58
N VAL A 430 13.91 24.89 17.08
CA VAL A 430 13.89 26.37 16.99
C VAL A 430 12.73 26.83 16.12
N VAL A 431 12.50 26.22 14.95
CA VAL A 431 11.40 26.67 14.10
C VAL A 431 10.02 26.32 14.67
N LEU A 432 9.88 25.17 15.33
CA LEU A 432 8.66 24.87 16.08
C LEU A 432 8.44 25.92 17.19
N HIS A 433 9.51 26.41 17.81
CA HIS A 433 9.44 27.43 18.86
C HIS A 433 9.02 28.80 18.31
N GLU A 434 9.65 29.27 17.24
CA GLU A 434 9.35 30.55 16.59
C GLU A 434 7.91 30.65 16.09
N ARG A 435 7.28 29.50 15.83
CA ARG A 435 5.88 29.39 15.41
C ARG A 435 4.91 29.22 16.59
N GLY A 436 5.39 29.15 17.83
CA GLY A 436 4.57 29.02 19.02
C GLY A 436 4.12 27.59 19.34
N HIS A 437 4.81 26.58 18.81
CA HIS A 437 4.41 25.16 18.95
C HIS A 437 5.38 24.31 19.79
N VAL A 438 6.34 24.90 20.50
CA VAL A 438 7.09 24.17 21.54
C VAL A 438 6.25 24.13 22.81
N VAL A 439 5.72 22.94 23.10
CA VAL A 439 5.14 22.68 24.41
C VAL A 439 6.27 22.49 25.42
N PRO A 440 6.27 23.21 26.54
CA PRO A 440 7.12 22.84 27.65
C PRO A 440 6.72 21.41 28.05
N LEU A 441 7.62 20.44 27.84
CA LEU A 441 7.44 19.04 28.24
C LEU A 441 7.37 18.84 29.78
N THR A 442 7.14 19.93 30.51
CA THR A 442 6.96 20.03 31.96
C THR A 442 5.78 20.96 32.24
N ASP A 443 4.69 20.37 32.74
CA ASP A 443 3.46 20.95 33.29
C ASP A 443 2.64 21.94 32.43
N VAL A 444 1.39 21.53 32.20
CA VAL A 444 0.37 22.18 31.38
C VAL A 444 -0.12 23.48 32.05
N GLU A 445 0.31 24.63 31.55
CA GLU A 445 -0.48 25.86 31.62
C GLU A 445 -0.95 26.25 30.21
N ARG A 446 -2.27 26.40 30.04
CA ARG A 446 -2.90 26.69 28.74
C ARG A 446 -2.52 28.11 28.27
N PRO A 447 -2.21 28.30 26.98
CA PRO A 447 -1.90 29.64 26.44
C PRO A 447 -3.13 30.55 26.46
N SER A 448 -2.88 31.85 26.61
CA SER A 448 -3.90 32.90 26.67
C SER A 448 -4.45 33.24 25.27
N GLN A 449 -5.71 33.68 25.17
CA GLN A 449 -6.42 33.96 23.90
C GLN A 449 -5.75 35.01 22.99
N GLY A 450 -4.77 35.77 23.48
CA GLY A 450 -4.06 36.78 22.70
C GLY A 450 -3.11 36.20 21.64
N ASP A 451 -2.43 35.11 21.98
CA ASP A 451 -1.33 34.55 21.17
C ASP A 451 -1.85 33.78 19.92
N GLN A 452 -3.10 33.32 19.96
CA GLN A 452 -3.72 32.56 18.88
C GLN A 452 -4.03 33.42 17.63
N ARG A 453 -4.26 34.73 17.79
CA ARG A 453 -4.59 35.63 16.66
C ARG A 453 -3.37 36.02 15.84
N GLU A 454 -2.19 36.07 16.46
CA GLU A 454 -0.94 36.44 15.79
C GLU A 454 -0.31 35.24 15.05
N ALA A 455 -0.51 34.01 15.56
CA ALA A 455 -0.15 32.77 14.88
C ALA A 455 -0.95 32.55 13.58
N ALA A 456 -2.25 32.86 13.58
CA ALA A 456 -3.13 32.70 12.41
C ALA A 456 -2.75 33.58 11.21
N ALA A 457 -2.07 34.72 11.43
CA ALA A 457 -1.62 35.61 10.36
C ALA A 457 -0.33 35.12 9.66
N ARG A 458 0.45 34.23 10.30
CA ARG A 458 1.70 33.66 9.75
C ARG A 458 1.49 32.36 8.96
N ASP A 459 0.28 31.81 8.98
CA ASP A 459 -0.06 30.48 8.44
C ASP A 459 -0.43 30.48 6.94
N HIS A 460 -0.30 31.62 6.25
CA HIS A 460 -0.76 31.81 4.87
C HIS A 460 0.13 31.11 3.80
N ASP A 461 1.35 30.71 4.13
CA ASP A 461 2.28 30.02 3.21
C ASP A 461 2.07 28.48 3.14
N PHE A 462 1.12 27.94 3.90
CA PHE A 462 1.01 26.48 4.14
C PHE A 462 0.02 25.73 3.24
N ARG A 463 -0.66 26.42 2.32
CA ARG A 463 -1.81 25.84 1.59
C ARG A 463 -1.48 24.79 0.53
N PHE A 464 -0.21 24.43 0.34
CA PHE A 464 0.17 23.66 -0.84
C PHE A 464 0.22 22.12 -0.68
N VAL A 465 0.13 21.55 0.54
CA VAL A 465 0.42 20.09 0.69
C VAL A 465 -0.44 19.32 1.70
N SER A 466 -1.07 19.93 2.72
CA SER A 466 -1.88 19.15 3.68
C SER A 466 -3.37 19.15 3.28
N LYS A 467 -3.95 17.97 2.98
CA LYS A 467 -5.41 17.73 2.94
C LYS A 467 -6.10 17.88 4.32
N ILE A 468 -5.41 18.47 5.30
CA ILE A 468 -5.90 18.62 6.67
C ILE A 468 -6.84 19.82 6.68
N ASP A 469 -8.13 19.53 6.77
CA ASP A 469 -9.19 20.52 6.73
C ASP A 469 -9.41 21.22 8.08
N SER A 470 -8.84 20.70 9.18
CA SER A 470 -9.02 21.24 10.54
C SER A 470 -7.73 21.79 11.17
N ALA A 471 -7.82 22.98 11.78
CA ALA A 471 -6.72 23.59 12.52
C ALA A 471 -6.26 22.73 13.72
N ASP A 472 -7.19 21.96 14.28
CA ASP A 472 -6.94 21.07 15.42
C ASP A 472 -6.03 19.89 15.05
N GLU A 473 -6.23 19.28 13.88
CA GLU A 473 -5.37 18.20 13.36
C GLU A 473 -3.95 18.72 13.11
N ARG A 474 -3.81 19.88 12.48
CA ARG A 474 -2.49 20.50 12.25
C ARG A 474 -1.77 20.76 13.57
N GLN A 475 -2.47 21.27 14.57
CA GLN A 475 -1.90 21.48 15.90
C GLN A 475 -1.45 20.14 16.53
N ALA A 476 -2.25 19.07 16.41
CA ALA A 476 -1.89 17.75 16.92
C ALA A 476 -0.62 17.18 16.26
N GLU A 477 -0.42 17.41 14.95
CA GLU A 477 0.80 16.99 14.26
C GLU A 477 2.03 17.77 14.70
N LEU A 478 1.91 19.10 14.89
CA LEU A 478 3.01 19.94 15.37
C LEU A 478 3.42 19.57 16.81
N LEU A 479 2.45 19.21 17.65
CA LEU A 479 2.70 18.65 18.98
C LEU A 479 3.46 17.32 18.89
N SER A 480 3.06 16.45 17.95
CA SER A 480 3.72 15.17 17.71
C SER A 480 5.17 15.34 17.24
N LEU A 481 5.43 16.34 16.39
CA LEU A 481 6.79 16.72 15.99
C LEU A 481 7.63 17.18 17.18
N SER A 482 7.11 18.10 18.01
CA SER A 482 7.82 18.59 19.19
C SER A 482 8.15 17.46 20.17
N GLU A 483 7.21 16.55 20.39
CA GLU A 483 7.42 15.39 21.27
C GLU A 483 8.51 14.45 20.69
N LEU A 484 8.45 14.15 19.39
CA LEU A 484 9.45 13.30 18.73
C LEU A 484 10.84 13.92 18.74
N CYS A 485 10.97 15.23 18.53
CA CYS A 485 12.24 15.93 18.73
C CYS A 485 12.78 15.67 20.15
N GLY A 486 11.93 15.83 21.17
CA GLY A 486 12.30 15.55 22.56
C GLY A 486 12.76 14.10 22.80
N ARG A 487 12.11 13.12 22.16
CA ARG A 487 12.53 11.70 22.22
C ARG A 487 13.87 11.47 21.51
N VAL A 488 14.07 12.02 20.32
CA VAL A 488 15.35 11.90 19.59
C VAL A 488 16.49 12.52 20.40
N PHE A 489 16.29 13.67 21.05
CA PHE A 489 17.27 14.25 21.97
C PHE A 489 17.57 13.33 23.16
N ALA A 490 16.53 12.75 23.77
CA ALA A 490 16.70 11.81 24.88
C ALA A 490 17.57 10.61 24.47
N ASP A 491 17.28 10.03 23.30
CA ASP A 491 18.01 8.89 22.75
C ASP A 491 19.45 9.27 22.42
N LEU A 492 19.63 10.46 21.85
CA LEU A 492 20.96 10.96 21.52
C LEU A 492 21.82 11.16 22.77
N ILE A 493 21.24 11.66 23.87
CA ILE A 493 21.93 11.78 25.16
C ILE A 493 22.29 10.41 25.72
N ARG A 494 21.40 9.40 25.59
CA ARG A 494 21.68 8.02 26.02
C ARG A 494 22.88 7.42 25.28
N VAL A 495 22.98 7.64 23.96
CA VAL A 495 24.08 7.11 23.15
C VAL A 495 25.35 7.97 23.17
N ALA A 496 25.25 9.24 23.58
CA ALA A 496 26.36 10.16 23.72
C ALA A 496 26.28 10.96 25.04
N PRO A 497 26.56 10.33 26.19
CA PRO A 497 26.42 10.96 27.50
C PRO A 497 27.26 12.23 27.68
N SER A 498 28.37 12.38 26.95
CA SER A 498 29.19 13.60 26.96
C SER A 498 28.38 14.88 26.61
N MET A 499 27.23 14.73 25.95
CA MET A 499 26.35 15.84 25.63
C MET A 499 25.82 16.60 26.83
N THR A 500 25.68 15.96 27.99
CA THR A 500 25.16 16.61 29.20
C THR A 500 26.12 17.68 29.72
N GLU A 501 27.42 17.52 29.48
CA GLU A 501 28.47 18.41 29.97
C GLU A 501 28.75 19.58 29.01
N THR A 502 28.63 19.36 27.70
CA THR A 502 29.04 20.34 26.69
C THR A 502 27.89 20.91 25.87
N GLU A 503 27.15 20.07 25.14
CA GLU A 503 26.17 20.55 24.16
C GLU A 503 24.86 21.01 24.82
N ILE A 504 24.38 20.37 25.88
CA ILE A 504 23.13 20.78 26.56
C ILE A 504 23.23 22.19 27.18
N PRO A 505 24.28 22.54 27.95
CA PRO A 505 24.43 23.91 28.44
C PRO A 505 24.52 24.94 27.30
N ALA A 506 25.17 24.59 26.18
CA ALA A 506 25.28 25.47 25.03
C ALA A 506 23.92 25.71 24.35
N LEU A 507 23.10 24.67 24.16
CA LEU A 507 21.75 24.79 23.60
C LEU A 507 20.82 25.61 24.50
N LEU A 508 20.86 25.36 25.82
CA LEU A 508 20.09 26.13 26.81
C LEU A 508 20.54 27.60 26.88
N ALA A 509 21.83 27.88 26.68
CA ALA A 509 22.34 29.25 26.62
C ALA A 509 21.93 29.97 25.33
N LEU A 510 21.77 29.22 24.22
CA LEU A 510 21.34 29.76 22.93
C LEU A 510 19.87 30.19 22.97
N ASP A 511 18.98 29.29 23.42
CA ASP A 511 17.56 29.60 23.60
C ASP A 511 16.97 28.78 24.77
N PRO A 512 16.87 29.38 25.97
CA PRO A 512 16.35 28.70 27.16
C PRO A 512 14.89 28.26 27.04
N ASN A 513 14.12 28.88 26.14
CA ASN A 513 12.70 28.60 25.95
C ASN A 513 12.50 27.46 24.95
N ALA A 514 13.15 27.52 23.79
CA ALA A 514 13.09 26.45 22.79
C ALA A 514 13.65 25.13 23.33
N PHE A 515 14.76 25.19 24.08
CA PHE A 515 15.45 24.00 24.61
C PHE A 515 15.14 23.72 26.09
N GLY A 516 14.14 24.38 26.68
CA GLY A 516 13.83 24.26 28.11
C GLY A 516 13.59 22.82 28.60
N PHE A 517 13.06 21.96 27.73
CA PHE A 517 12.84 20.53 28.03
C PHE A 517 14.14 19.75 28.31
N LEU A 518 15.31 20.27 27.89
CA LEU A 518 16.61 19.64 28.14
C LEU A 518 17.12 19.84 29.57
N ARG A 519 16.53 20.75 30.36
CA ARG A 519 16.94 20.99 31.76
C ARG A 519 16.89 19.74 32.63
N ARG A 520 16.01 18.78 32.31
CA ARG A 520 15.91 17.49 33.01
C ARG A 520 17.14 16.59 32.87
N TYR A 521 18.06 16.93 31.96
CA TYR A 521 19.29 16.18 31.70
C TYR A 521 20.56 16.90 32.15
N GLN A 522 20.44 18.09 32.78
CA GLN A 522 21.58 18.72 33.43
C GLN A 522 21.93 17.93 34.71
N VAL A 523 23.19 17.53 34.82
CA VAL A 523 23.75 16.81 35.97
C VAL A 523 24.22 17.78 37.04
#